data_AF-A0A9E2IDD5-F1
#
_entry.id   AF-A0A9E2IDD5-F1
#
_cell.length_a   1.000
_cell.length_b   1.000
_cell.length_c   1.000
_cell.angle_alpha   90.00
_cell.angle_beta   90.00
_cell.angle_gamma   90.00
#
_symmetry.space_group_name_H-M   'P 1'
#
loop_
_entity.id
_entity.type
_entity.pdbx_description
1 polymer ?
#
loop_
_entity_poly.entity_id
_entity_poly.type
_entity_poly.pdbx_seq_one_letter_code
_entity_poly.pdbx_strand_id
1 'polypeptide(L)'
;MLLSFRKYKCTKLIALTVAVVFLYNQIVWAQGASFQHRNVTVPYNQGSIVDIHSSQGNEVIIHLQDAHASLSAQYSIANLLDSLVTNYDLDFIALEGAEGVIDTSRLKTFPDKAIRKEAADFLMREGRMSGGEFFQITHDKNNIALYGAEEYELYKKNLEDFRKVVKQRENLLPLIKAFGEQIKLLEEKIYSKELLSIITKGREHKNGSLSFIDYWKTIVKFQSGKTNQVEIPKLVKSIALEKQIDFDKANEERKCLVGELSKKLKKEELEELVLKSSEFKEEKVSPAEFHNFLLTVSLNHNIPVKEYKNLVMFCDYTMLYESVDLFSLYSEVESVEEAVREKLFQNEDERELYKTGYIGHLLERLYNIELSTKNFEFIKSHKKEYDAKKIALFLRETCMKYGVVMQTGYDLALMMEGMDTAIEFYETAAKRDKVMVENTLKRLRKEGKRIGALITGGFHTKGLTHMLKENQVSHLVIAPKFKDSEERPYVSILTGKKKSYQKLLETEKYQIAVDPYFSPNKLEPEKNELDTEMRLLLSVLCELHNFGWNEKDITVRRMKDIVIAGIGSTPLLAIKKDSEGISQRAEITTKGAPGRT
;
A
#
# COMPACT_ATOMS: atom_id res chain seq x y z
N MET A 1 -6.63 21.14 56.78
CA MET A 1 -7.31 20.09 55.97
C MET A 1 -8.43 20.64 55.05
N LEU A 2 -8.52 21.96 54.80
CA LEU A 2 -9.55 22.58 53.94
C LEU A 2 -9.01 23.28 52.68
N LEU A 3 -7.70 23.18 52.40
CA LEU A 3 -7.06 23.82 51.24
C LEU A 3 -6.74 22.87 50.07
N SER A 4 -6.86 21.54 50.24
CA SER A 4 -6.63 20.58 49.13
C SER A 4 -7.90 20.25 48.32
N PHE A 5 -9.10 20.61 48.79
CA PHE A 5 -10.37 20.27 48.11
C PHE A 5 -10.78 21.25 46.99
N ARG A 6 -10.17 22.44 46.90
CA ARG A 6 -10.50 23.44 45.86
C ARG A 6 -9.78 23.20 44.52
N LYS A 7 -8.63 22.52 44.51
CA LYS A 7 -7.83 22.28 43.28
C LYS A 7 -8.41 21.20 42.35
N TYR A 8 -9.31 20.35 42.84
CA TYR A 8 -9.90 19.26 42.05
C TYR A 8 -11.28 19.57 41.45
N LYS A 9 -11.93 20.66 41.88
CA LYS A 9 -13.22 21.08 41.30
C LYS A 9 -13.04 21.68 39.91
N CYS A 10 -12.01 22.50 39.70
CA CYS A 10 -11.75 23.10 38.38
C CYS A 10 -11.31 22.05 37.35
N THR A 11 -10.46 21.09 37.72
CA THR A 11 -10.04 20.00 36.81
C THR A 11 -11.17 19.03 36.49
N LYS A 12 -12.05 18.70 37.45
CA LYS A 12 -13.27 17.91 37.16
C LYS A 12 -14.28 18.67 36.32
N LEU A 13 -14.44 19.98 36.52
CA LEU A 13 -15.34 20.81 35.72
C LEU A 13 -14.81 20.97 34.29
N ILE A 14 -13.50 21.15 34.11
CA ILE A 14 -12.85 21.19 32.78
C ILE A 14 -13.00 19.84 32.08
N ALA A 15 -12.72 18.72 32.77
CA ALA A 15 -12.88 17.38 32.19
C ALA A 15 -14.35 17.07 31.83
N LEU A 16 -15.31 17.49 32.66
CA LEU A 16 -16.74 17.33 32.36
C LEU A 16 -17.18 18.24 31.20
N THR A 17 -16.64 19.45 31.10
CA THR A 17 -16.96 20.38 30.00
C THR A 17 -16.34 19.88 28.69
N VAL A 18 -15.10 19.36 28.71
CA VAL A 18 -14.47 18.70 27.56
C VAL A 18 -15.27 17.47 27.15
N ALA A 19 -15.69 16.62 28.11
CA ALA A 19 -16.52 15.45 27.81
C ALA A 19 -17.91 15.83 27.23
N VAL A 20 -18.54 16.89 27.74
CA VAL A 20 -19.83 17.38 27.24
C VAL A 20 -19.69 18.05 25.87
N VAL A 21 -18.59 18.76 25.60
CA VAL A 21 -18.28 19.32 24.27
C VAL A 21 -17.97 18.21 23.26
N PHE A 22 -17.23 17.16 23.66
CA PHE A 22 -17.03 15.96 22.83
C PHE A 22 -18.34 15.26 22.51
N LEU A 23 -19.25 15.12 23.48
CA LEU A 23 -20.57 14.50 23.28
C LEU A 23 -21.51 15.39 22.47
N TYR A 24 -21.47 16.72 22.62
CA TYR A 24 -22.31 17.65 21.88
C TYR A 24 -21.87 17.78 20.42
N ASN A 25 -20.56 17.76 20.15
CA ASN A 25 -20.07 17.68 18.77
C ASN A 25 -20.46 16.37 18.10
N GLN A 26 -20.45 15.22 18.79
CA GLN A 26 -20.95 13.97 18.21
C GLN A 26 -22.46 14.00 17.85
N ILE A 27 -23.27 14.80 18.55
CA ILE A 27 -24.72 14.90 18.30
C ILE A 27 -25.03 15.83 17.10
N VAL A 28 -24.19 16.83 16.81
CA VAL A 28 -24.40 17.73 15.65
C VAL A 28 -24.10 17.03 14.31
N TRP A 29 -23.36 15.92 14.30
CA TRP A 29 -23.19 15.06 13.12
C TRP A 29 -24.30 14.01 12.93
N ALA A 30 -25.27 13.93 13.85
CA ALA A 30 -26.31 12.90 13.85
C ALA A 30 -27.63 13.31 13.14
N GLN A 31 -27.68 14.45 12.46
CA GLN A 31 -28.83 14.82 11.63
C GLN A 31 -28.52 14.60 10.15
N GLY A 32 -28.89 13.41 9.67
CA GLY A 32 -29.07 13.00 8.27
C GLY A 32 -28.66 14.02 7.21
N ALA A 33 -27.35 14.15 6.97
CA ALA A 33 -26.83 14.86 5.82
C ALA A 33 -26.88 13.91 4.62
N SER A 34 -27.74 14.22 3.66
CA SER A 34 -27.67 13.64 2.32
C SER A 34 -26.23 13.76 1.80
N PHE A 35 -25.66 12.65 1.35
CA PHE A 35 -24.33 12.56 0.74
C PHE A 35 -24.24 13.51 -0.47
N GLN A 36 -23.83 14.77 -0.25
CA GLN A 36 -23.36 15.62 -1.31
C GLN A 36 -21.91 15.20 -1.58
N HIS A 37 -21.63 14.75 -2.80
CA HIS A 37 -20.37 14.22 -3.32
C HIS A 37 -19.07 15.00 -3.04
N ARG A 38 -19.11 16.10 -2.29
CA ARG A 38 -18.02 17.07 -2.17
C ARG A 38 -17.20 17.02 -0.88
N ASN A 39 -17.61 16.27 0.15
CA ASN A 39 -16.98 16.40 1.48
C ASN A 39 -16.52 15.08 2.13
N VAL A 40 -16.07 14.06 1.38
CA VAL A 40 -15.34 12.95 2.01
C VAL A 40 -13.93 13.43 2.35
N THR A 41 -13.69 13.73 3.62
CA THR A 41 -12.35 14.07 4.13
C THR A 41 -11.59 12.81 4.51
N VAL A 42 -10.40 12.65 3.94
CA VAL A 42 -9.47 11.56 4.25
C VAL A 42 -8.33 12.12 5.10
N PRO A 43 -8.13 11.65 6.35
CA PRO A 43 -7.00 12.07 7.16
C PRO A 43 -5.65 11.82 6.48
N TYR A 44 -4.73 12.78 6.60
CA TYR A 44 -3.43 12.78 5.92
C TYR A 44 -2.53 11.57 6.27
N ASN A 45 -2.71 10.98 7.46
CA ASN A 45 -1.99 9.78 7.90
C ASN A 45 -2.62 8.48 7.41
N GLN A 46 -3.85 8.50 6.88
CA GLN A 46 -4.57 7.30 6.46
C GLN A 46 -4.50 7.07 4.96
N GLY A 47 -4.50 8.12 4.13
CA GLY A 47 -4.41 7.96 2.69
C GLY A 47 -4.46 9.27 1.91
N SER A 48 -4.50 9.14 0.59
CA SER A 48 -4.60 10.26 -0.33
C SER A 48 -5.63 9.95 -1.43
N ILE A 49 -6.41 10.97 -1.80
CA ILE A 49 -7.38 10.84 -2.88
C ILE A 49 -6.62 10.90 -4.21
N VAL A 50 -6.84 9.88 -5.06
CA VAL A 50 -6.15 9.71 -6.35
C VAL A 50 -7.04 10.12 -7.53
N ASP A 51 -8.34 9.85 -7.46
CA ASP A 51 -9.31 10.20 -8.50
C ASP A 51 -10.69 10.47 -7.87
N ILE A 52 -11.43 11.41 -8.44
CA ILE A 52 -12.81 11.72 -8.07
C ILE A 52 -13.64 11.85 -9.34
N HIS A 53 -14.74 11.11 -9.40
CA HIS A 53 -15.73 11.27 -10.45
C HIS A 53 -17.13 11.41 -9.87
N SER A 54 -17.84 12.44 -10.29
CA SER A 54 -19.27 12.62 -10.00
C SER A 54 -20.09 12.34 -11.26
N SER A 55 -21.10 11.50 -11.10
CA SER A 55 -22.08 11.15 -12.14
C SER A 55 -23.47 11.69 -11.76
N GLN A 56 -24.46 11.52 -12.63
CA GLN A 56 -25.87 11.80 -12.28
C GLN A 56 -26.54 10.69 -11.48
N GLY A 57 -25.88 9.54 -11.34
CA GLY A 57 -26.34 8.45 -10.50
C GLY A 57 -26.32 8.84 -9.02
N ASN A 58 -27.07 8.07 -8.24
CA ASN A 58 -27.22 8.21 -6.79
C ASN A 58 -26.42 7.14 -6.01
N GLU A 59 -25.57 6.39 -6.72
CA GLU A 59 -24.69 5.36 -6.18
C GLU A 59 -23.24 5.85 -6.14
N VAL A 60 -22.53 5.43 -5.09
CA VAL A 60 -21.16 5.88 -4.81
C VAL A 60 -20.31 4.68 -4.44
N ILE A 61 -19.20 4.50 -5.16
CA ILE A 61 -18.17 3.52 -4.80
C ILE A 61 -16.90 4.23 -4.34
N ILE A 62 -16.52 3.97 -3.10
CA ILE A 62 -15.23 4.37 -2.53
C ILE A 62 -14.25 3.23 -2.82
N HIS A 63 -13.42 3.39 -3.84
CA HIS A 63 -12.39 2.43 -4.20
C HIS A 63 -11.15 2.65 -3.34
N LEU A 64 -10.81 1.68 -2.48
CA LEU A 64 -9.59 1.69 -1.69
C LEU A 64 -8.56 0.80 -2.38
N GLN A 65 -7.41 1.37 -2.73
CA GLN A 65 -6.31 0.58 -3.29
C GLN A 65 -5.66 -0.28 -2.21
N ASP A 66 -5.27 -1.50 -2.57
CA ASP A 66 -4.64 -2.45 -1.68
C ASP A 66 -3.20 -2.76 -2.11
N ALA A 67 -2.23 -2.40 -1.27
CA ALA A 67 -0.86 -2.88 -1.37
C ALA A 67 -0.76 -4.18 -0.54
N HIS A 68 -1.14 -5.30 -1.14
CA HIS A 68 -1.44 -6.52 -0.38
C HIS A 68 -0.30 -7.08 0.50
N ALA A 69 0.96 -6.85 0.09
CA ALA A 69 2.14 -7.30 0.81
C ALA A 69 2.58 -6.33 1.92
N SER A 70 2.05 -5.11 1.94
CA SER A 70 2.37 -4.09 2.94
C SER A 70 1.44 -4.20 4.13
N LEU A 71 1.99 -4.55 5.30
CA LEU A 71 1.23 -4.63 6.55
C LEU A 71 0.72 -3.25 6.97
N SER A 72 1.55 -2.21 6.83
CA SER A 72 1.15 -0.84 7.15
C SER A 72 0.00 -0.35 6.26
N ALA A 73 -0.04 -0.74 4.98
CA ALA A 73 -1.18 -0.46 4.12
C ALA A 73 -2.48 -1.12 4.62
N GLN A 74 -2.44 -2.36 5.12
CA GLN A 74 -3.63 -3.02 5.67
C GLN A 74 -4.20 -2.28 6.88
N TYR A 75 -3.35 -1.80 7.79
CA TYR A 75 -3.79 -0.98 8.93
C TYR A 75 -4.40 0.34 8.46
N SER A 76 -3.79 0.99 7.46
CA SER A 76 -4.35 2.22 6.87
C SER A 76 -5.72 1.98 6.24
N ILE A 77 -5.91 0.88 5.51
CA ILE A 77 -7.23 0.47 4.99
C ILE A 77 -8.23 0.28 6.13
N ALA A 78 -7.87 -0.42 7.20
CA ALA A 78 -8.77 -0.61 8.34
C ALA A 78 -9.17 0.72 9.02
N ASN A 79 -8.23 1.65 9.17
CA ASN A 79 -8.48 2.99 9.74
C ASN A 79 -9.33 3.87 8.79
N LEU A 80 -9.12 3.76 7.47
CA LEU A 80 -9.95 4.42 6.47
C LEU A 80 -11.39 3.91 6.57
N LEU A 81 -11.59 2.60 6.62
CA LEU A 81 -12.91 1.99 6.76
C LEU A 81 -13.59 2.44 8.06
N ASP A 82 -12.89 2.46 9.19
CA ASP A 82 -13.44 2.96 10.46
C ASP A 82 -13.89 4.43 10.36
N SER A 83 -13.09 5.27 9.72
CA SER A 83 -13.42 6.67 9.48
C SER A 83 -14.61 6.82 8.53
N LEU A 84 -14.70 6.01 7.48
CA LEU A 84 -15.79 6.03 6.50
C LEU A 84 -17.11 5.54 7.08
N VAL A 85 -17.06 4.47 7.86
CA VAL A 85 -18.25 3.92 8.54
C VAL A 85 -18.76 4.84 9.64
N THR A 86 -17.85 5.50 10.37
CA THR A 86 -18.22 6.42 11.45
C THR A 86 -18.80 7.73 10.92
N ASN A 87 -18.26 8.26 9.82
CA ASN A 87 -18.58 9.63 9.38
C ASN A 87 -19.45 9.72 8.11
N TYR A 88 -19.56 8.66 7.30
CA TYR A 88 -20.14 8.74 5.93
C TYR A 88 -21.16 7.65 5.60
N ASP A 89 -21.79 7.05 6.62
CA ASP A 89 -22.82 6.00 6.50
C ASP A 89 -22.41 4.82 5.60
N LEU A 90 -21.12 4.50 5.58
CA LEU A 90 -20.62 3.30 4.92
C LEU A 90 -21.09 2.08 5.73
N ASP A 91 -21.71 1.12 5.05
CA ASP A 91 -22.14 -0.15 5.65
C ASP A 91 -22.11 -1.34 4.67
N PHE A 92 -21.49 -1.14 3.50
CA PHE A 92 -21.24 -2.17 2.50
C PHE A 92 -19.78 -2.13 2.06
N ILE A 93 -19.07 -3.25 2.20
CA ILE A 93 -17.66 -3.40 1.83
C ILE A 93 -17.53 -4.63 0.92
N ALA A 94 -16.96 -4.42 -0.26
CA ALA A 94 -16.61 -5.45 -1.22
C ALA A 94 -15.09 -5.66 -1.24
N LEU A 95 -14.65 -6.93 -1.24
CA LEU A 95 -13.23 -7.32 -1.22
C LEU A 95 -12.85 -8.11 -2.48
N GLU A 96 -11.68 -7.81 -3.02
CA GLU A 96 -10.96 -8.70 -3.95
C GLU A 96 -10.61 -10.03 -3.26
N GLY A 97 -10.50 -11.09 -4.04
CA GLY A 97 -9.98 -12.40 -3.60
C GLY A 97 -11.02 -13.39 -3.09
N ALA A 98 -12.23 -12.95 -2.72
CA ALA A 98 -13.33 -13.82 -2.29
C ALA A 98 -14.56 -13.70 -3.20
N GLU A 99 -15.42 -14.72 -3.17
CA GLU A 99 -16.76 -14.71 -3.77
C GLU A 99 -17.84 -14.80 -2.69
N GLY A 100 -18.87 -13.96 -2.77
CA GLY A 100 -20.08 -14.13 -1.95
C GLY A 100 -19.98 -13.50 -0.56
N VAL A 101 -20.85 -13.90 0.38
CA VAL A 101 -20.86 -13.29 1.72
C VAL A 101 -19.67 -13.80 2.54
N ILE A 102 -18.94 -12.87 3.17
CA ILE A 102 -17.82 -13.18 4.05
C ILE A 102 -18.32 -13.12 5.50
N ASP A 103 -18.38 -14.27 6.16
CA ASP A 103 -18.90 -14.38 7.52
C ASP A 103 -17.77 -14.38 8.57
N THR A 104 -17.54 -13.22 9.16
CA THR A 104 -16.55 -13.04 10.24
C THR A 104 -17.10 -13.32 11.64
N SER A 105 -18.34 -13.80 11.76
CA SER A 105 -19.02 -14.00 13.06
C SER A 105 -18.19 -14.83 14.03
N ARG A 106 -17.49 -15.87 13.54
CA ARG A 106 -16.63 -16.76 14.35
C ARG A 106 -15.65 -16.00 15.25
N LEU A 107 -15.02 -14.94 14.75
CA LEU A 107 -14.15 -14.07 15.56
C LEU A 107 -14.90 -12.84 16.09
N LYS A 108 -15.80 -12.25 15.29
CA LYS A 108 -16.51 -11.02 15.65
C LYS A 108 -17.36 -11.16 16.91
N THR A 109 -18.02 -12.30 17.10
CA THR A 109 -18.88 -12.57 18.26
C THR A 109 -18.11 -12.97 19.51
N PHE A 110 -16.77 -13.06 19.44
CA PHE A 110 -15.96 -13.37 20.61
C PHE A 110 -16.11 -12.25 21.66
N PRO A 111 -16.45 -12.57 22.94
CA PRO A 111 -16.85 -11.55 23.92
C PRO A 111 -15.74 -10.56 24.29
N ASP A 112 -14.48 -11.01 24.30
CA ASP A 112 -13.35 -10.18 24.67
C ASP A 112 -12.77 -9.45 23.45
N LYS A 113 -12.97 -8.13 23.41
CA LYS A 113 -12.53 -7.27 22.31
C LYS A 113 -11.00 -7.25 22.14
N ALA A 114 -10.23 -7.38 23.23
CA ALA A 114 -8.77 -7.34 23.17
C ALA A 114 -8.24 -8.61 22.51
N ILE A 115 -8.73 -9.77 22.95
CA ILE A 115 -8.39 -11.08 22.38
C ILE A 115 -8.79 -11.16 20.91
N ARG A 116 -10.00 -10.71 20.57
CA ARG A 116 -10.48 -10.65 19.19
C ARG A 116 -9.56 -9.82 18.30
N LYS A 117 -9.12 -8.65 18.80
CA LYS A 117 -8.21 -7.75 18.08
C LYS A 117 -6.83 -8.39 17.89
N GLU A 118 -6.27 -8.99 18.93
CA GLU A 118 -4.96 -9.66 18.90
C GLU A 118 -4.95 -10.85 17.93
N ALA A 119 -6.00 -11.67 17.94
CA ALA A 119 -6.15 -12.77 16.99
C ALA A 119 -6.24 -12.28 15.52
N ALA A 120 -7.03 -11.23 15.28
CA ALA A 120 -7.14 -10.62 13.94
C ALA A 120 -5.81 -9.99 13.50
N ASP A 121 -5.11 -9.33 14.42
CA ASP A 121 -3.80 -8.71 14.19
C ASP A 121 -2.76 -9.75 13.78
N PHE A 122 -2.67 -10.86 14.51
CA PHE A 122 -1.81 -11.99 14.16
C PHE A 122 -2.11 -12.53 12.77
N LEU A 123 -3.39 -12.77 12.44
CA LEU A 123 -3.77 -13.29 11.12
C LEU A 123 -3.42 -12.31 9.99
N MET A 124 -3.55 -11.00 10.25
CA MET A 124 -3.19 -9.97 9.29
C MET A 124 -1.66 -9.87 9.11
N ARG A 125 -0.88 -9.96 10.18
CA ARG A 125 0.60 -10.01 10.16
C ARG A 125 1.13 -11.24 9.41
N GLU A 126 0.47 -12.38 9.56
CA GLU A 126 0.81 -13.61 8.84
C GLU A 126 0.31 -13.61 7.38
N GLY A 127 -0.26 -12.51 6.89
CA GLY A 127 -0.74 -12.39 5.51
C GLY A 127 -1.98 -13.22 5.19
N ARG A 128 -2.67 -13.74 6.22
CA ARG A 128 -3.83 -14.64 6.09
C ARG A 128 -5.17 -13.90 6.12
N MET A 129 -5.18 -12.65 6.56
CA MET A 129 -6.38 -11.81 6.70
C MET A 129 -6.17 -10.45 6.04
N SER A 130 -7.21 -9.94 5.38
CA SER A 130 -7.20 -8.59 4.78
C SER A 130 -7.54 -7.49 5.80
N GLY A 131 -7.16 -6.25 5.49
CA GLY A 131 -7.55 -5.07 6.28
C GLY A 131 -9.07 -4.90 6.40
N GLY A 132 -9.83 -5.31 5.38
CA GLY A 132 -11.30 -5.28 5.41
C GLY A 132 -11.92 -6.27 6.41
N GLU A 133 -11.37 -7.49 6.50
CA GLU A 133 -11.78 -8.47 7.51
C GLU A 133 -11.35 -8.06 8.91
N PHE A 134 -10.10 -7.60 9.07
CA PHE A 134 -9.60 -7.08 10.33
C PHE A 134 -10.51 -5.95 10.85
N PHE A 135 -10.88 -5.02 9.97
CA PHE A 135 -11.84 -3.96 10.27
C PHE A 135 -13.20 -4.53 10.72
N GLN A 136 -13.80 -5.42 9.93
CA GLN A 136 -15.12 -5.96 10.26
C GLN A 136 -15.13 -6.69 11.61
N ILE A 137 -14.05 -7.41 11.94
CA ILE A 137 -13.88 -8.13 13.20
C ILE A 137 -13.68 -7.18 14.36
N THR A 138 -12.84 -6.15 14.21
CA THR A 138 -12.43 -5.29 15.33
C THR A 138 -13.42 -4.18 15.64
N HIS A 139 -14.21 -3.74 14.65
CA HIS A 139 -15.18 -2.67 14.80
C HIS A 139 -16.48 -3.12 15.48
N ASP A 140 -17.11 -2.21 16.22
CA ASP A 140 -18.27 -2.48 17.07
C ASP A 140 -19.62 -2.46 16.32
N LYS A 141 -19.68 -1.84 15.14
CA LYS A 141 -20.91 -1.82 14.33
C LYS A 141 -21.12 -3.19 13.69
N ASN A 142 -22.28 -3.81 13.97
CA ASN A 142 -22.60 -5.17 13.53
C ASN A 142 -23.26 -5.25 12.15
N ASN A 143 -23.83 -4.16 11.64
CA ASN A 143 -24.59 -4.14 10.39
C ASN A 143 -23.75 -3.69 9.19
N ILE A 144 -22.50 -4.15 9.09
CA ILE A 144 -21.64 -3.88 7.95
C ILE A 144 -21.54 -5.14 7.12
N ALA A 145 -22.10 -5.10 5.91
CA ALA A 145 -22.01 -6.19 4.96
C ALA A 145 -20.57 -6.28 4.42
N LEU A 146 -19.97 -7.47 4.52
CA LEU A 146 -18.70 -7.79 3.89
C LEU A 146 -18.94 -8.85 2.80
N TYR A 147 -18.50 -8.55 1.59
CA TYR A 147 -18.83 -9.32 0.40
C TYR A 147 -17.59 -9.51 -0.48
N GLY A 148 -17.36 -10.71 -0.97
CA GLY A 148 -16.35 -11.01 -1.97
C GLY A 148 -16.84 -10.64 -3.37
N ALA A 149 -16.09 -9.78 -4.06
CA ALA A 149 -16.43 -9.25 -5.36
C ALA A 149 -16.11 -10.21 -6.53
N GLU A 150 -15.32 -11.26 -6.29
CA GLU A 150 -14.80 -12.14 -7.33
C GLU A 150 -15.82 -13.12 -7.89
N GLU A 151 -15.39 -13.79 -8.97
CA GLU A 151 -15.89 -15.09 -9.41
C GLU A 151 -14.79 -16.14 -9.18
N TYR A 152 -15.10 -17.22 -8.46
CA TYR A 152 -14.11 -18.21 -8.03
C TYR A 152 -13.26 -18.77 -9.18
N GLU A 153 -13.87 -19.09 -10.32
CA GLU A 153 -13.16 -19.68 -11.46
C GLU A 153 -12.14 -18.71 -12.10
N LEU A 154 -12.48 -17.42 -12.19
CA LEU A 154 -11.57 -16.40 -12.70
C LEU A 154 -10.41 -16.17 -11.73
N TYR A 155 -10.70 -16.09 -10.43
CA TYR A 155 -9.68 -15.93 -9.40
C TYR A 155 -8.71 -17.12 -9.36
N LYS A 156 -9.26 -18.35 -9.35
CA LYS A 156 -8.48 -19.60 -9.39
C LYS A 156 -7.58 -19.66 -10.61
N LYS A 157 -8.13 -19.37 -11.81
CA LYS A 157 -7.34 -19.32 -13.03
C LYS A 157 -6.20 -18.30 -12.92
N ASN A 158 -6.49 -17.11 -12.39
CA ASN A 158 -5.48 -16.07 -12.24
C ASN A 158 -4.35 -16.50 -11.29
N LEU A 159 -4.69 -17.21 -10.20
CA LEU A 159 -3.72 -17.78 -9.27
C LEU A 159 -2.88 -18.88 -9.91
N GLU A 160 -3.49 -19.75 -10.72
CA GLU A 160 -2.74 -20.77 -11.47
C GLU A 160 -1.75 -20.13 -12.43
N ASP A 161 -2.15 -19.08 -13.14
CA ASP A 161 -1.27 -18.33 -14.03
C ASP A 161 -0.15 -17.63 -13.25
N PHE A 162 -0.46 -17.01 -12.11
CA PHE A 162 0.53 -16.46 -11.17
C PHE A 162 1.58 -17.51 -10.78
N ARG A 163 1.13 -18.70 -10.33
CA ARG A 163 2.01 -19.80 -9.93
C ARG A 163 2.91 -20.26 -11.08
N LYS A 164 2.41 -20.30 -12.31
CA LYS A 164 3.21 -20.65 -13.51
C LYS A 164 4.28 -19.59 -13.78
N VAL A 165 3.92 -18.30 -13.77
CA VAL A 165 4.85 -17.19 -13.99
C VAL A 165 5.96 -17.19 -12.93
N VAL A 166 5.59 -17.30 -11.65
CA VAL A 166 6.56 -17.35 -10.54
C VAL A 166 7.51 -18.53 -10.67
N LYS A 167 7.04 -19.69 -11.13
CA LYS A 167 7.88 -20.88 -11.36
C LYS A 167 8.88 -20.67 -12.51
N GLN A 168 8.49 -19.97 -13.56
CA GLN A 168 9.36 -19.68 -14.71
C GLN A 168 10.38 -18.57 -14.39
N ARG A 169 9.99 -17.60 -13.56
CA ARG A 169 10.78 -16.42 -13.19
C ARG A 169 12.22 -16.73 -12.78
N GLU A 170 12.44 -17.75 -11.94
CA GLU A 170 13.77 -18.10 -11.42
C GLU A 170 14.77 -18.43 -12.55
N ASN A 171 14.30 -19.02 -13.64
CA ASN A 171 15.14 -19.35 -14.79
C ASN A 171 15.23 -18.19 -15.79
N LEU A 172 14.19 -17.35 -15.89
CA LEU A 172 14.11 -16.28 -16.89
C LEU A 172 14.84 -15.00 -16.46
N LEU A 173 14.79 -14.62 -15.18
CA LEU A 173 15.42 -13.38 -14.71
C LEU A 173 16.94 -13.34 -14.93
N PRO A 174 17.72 -14.42 -14.69
CA PRO A 174 19.15 -14.41 -15.01
C PRO A 174 19.42 -14.18 -16.49
N LEU A 175 18.60 -14.76 -17.38
CA LEU A 175 18.72 -14.57 -18.83
C LEU A 175 18.42 -13.11 -19.22
N ILE A 176 17.36 -12.53 -18.67
CA ILE A 176 16.98 -11.13 -18.91
C ILE A 176 18.06 -10.17 -18.41
N LYS A 177 18.68 -10.49 -17.26
CA LYS A 177 19.80 -9.71 -16.73
C LYS A 177 21.01 -9.77 -17.67
N ALA A 178 21.40 -10.95 -18.13
CA ALA A 178 22.50 -11.12 -19.10
C ALA A 178 22.20 -10.41 -20.44
N PHE A 179 20.95 -10.42 -20.89
CA PHE A 179 20.51 -9.62 -22.04
C PHE A 179 20.66 -8.11 -21.76
N GLY A 180 20.27 -7.64 -20.59
CA GLY A 180 20.47 -6.24 -20.18
C GLY A 180 21.95 -5.82 -20.18
N GLU A 181 22.86 -6.73 -19.81
CA GLU A 181 24.31 -6.51 -19.90
C GLU A 181 24.79 -6.39 -21.35
N GLN A 182 24.29 -7.22 -22.27
CA GLN A 182 24.55 -7.09 -23.70
C GLN A 182 24.07 -5.74 -24.25
N ILE A 183 22.86 -5.32 -23.88
CA ILE A 183 22.30 -4.02 -24.28
C ILE A 183 23.21 -2.91 -23.78
N LYS A 184 23.63 -2.94 -22.51
CA LYS A 184 24.51 -1.92 -21.94
C LYS A 184 25.83 -1.76 -22.71
N LEU A 185 26.47 -2.86 -23.13
CA LEU A 185 27.69 -2.81 -23.94
C LEU A 185 27.47 -2.13 -25.30
N LEU A 186 26.32 -2.39 -25.93
CA LEU A 186 25.92 -1.73 -27.17
C LEU A 186 25.62 -0.24 -26.94
N GLU A 187 24.92 0.10 -25.85
CA GLU A 187 24.61 1.48 -25.49
C GLU A 187 25.89 2.30 -25.31
N GLU A 188 26.88 1.77 -24.59
CA GLU A 188 28.18 2.40 -24.37
C GLU A 188 28.97 2.62 -25.68
N LYS A 189 28.74 1.78 -26.69
CA LYS A 189 29.46 1.83 -27.97
C LYS A 189 28.76 2.70 -29.01
N ILE A 190 27.43 2.70 -29.03
CA ILE A 190 26.61 3.20 -30.13
C ILE A 190 26.01 4.56 -29.80
N TYR A 191 25.53 4.77 -28.57
CA TYR A 191 24.91 6.03 -28.21
C TYR A 191 25.91 7.18 -28.20
N SER A 192 25.46 8.34 -28.69
CA SER A 192 26.11 9.61 -28.39
C SER A 192 26.30 9.82 -26.88
N LYS A 193 27.30 10.62 -26.50
CA LYS A 193 27.58 10.91 -25.08
C LYS A 193 26.37 11.54 -24.39
N GLU A 194 25.63 12.36 -25.12
CA GLU A 194 24.41 13.04 -24.68
C GLU A 194 23.29 12.04 -24.39
N LEU A 195 23.01 11.14 -25.34
CA LEU A 195 21.98 10.11 -25.19
C LEU A 195 22.34 9.14 -24.05
N LEU A 196 23.58 8.64 -24.02
CA LEU A 196 24.05 7.72 -22.98
C LEU A 196 23.92 8.35 -21.58
N SER A 197 24.22 9.63 -21.44
CA SER A 197 24.09 10.38 -20.19
C SER A 197 22.65 10.41 -19.69
N ILE A 198 21.67 10.70 -20.56
CA ILE A 198 20.26 10.74 -20.17
C ILE A 198 19.74 9.35 -19.81
N ILE A 199 20.06 8.32 -20.61
CA ILE A 199 19.60 6.95 -20.35
C ILE A 199 20.21 6.40 -19.05
N THR A 200 21.49 6.67 -18.79
CA THR A 200 22.17 6.22 -17.56
C THR A 200 21.60 6.91 -16.33
N LYS A 201 21.46 8.24 -16.37
CA LYS A 201 20.91 9.01 -15.26
C LYS A 201 19.43 8.74 -15.02
N GLY A 202 18.68 8.42 -16.07
CA GLY A 202 17.30 7.94 -15.93
C GLY A 202 17.23 6.61 -15.17
N ARG A 203 18.19 5.69 -15.40
CA ARG A 203 18.32 4.45 -14.62
C ARG A 203 18.72 4.71 -13.17
N GLU A 204 19.68 5.60 -12.93
CA GLU A 204 20.10 6.02 -11.58
C GLU A 204 18.99 6.74 -10.81
N HIS A 205 18.14 7.51 -11.50
CA HIS A 205 16.99 8.13 -10.85
C HIS A 205 15.96 7.08 -10.44
N LYS A 206 15.63 6.16 -11.37
CA LYS A 206 14.64 5.09 -11.14
C LYS A 206 15.06 4.11 -10.04
N ASN A 207 16.36 3.89 -9.84
CA ASN A 207 16.87 3.01 -8.77
C ASN A 207 17.15 3.77 -7.45
N GLY A 208 16.88 5.08 -7.40
CA GLY A 208 17.04 5.91 -6.20
C GLY A 208 18.46 6.45 -5.95
N SER A 209 19.45 6.11 -6.78
CA SER A 209 20.83 6.61 -6.59
C SER A 209 21.04 8.05 -7.08
N LEU A 210 20.09 8.63 -7.83
CA LEU A 210 20.12 10.02 -8.30
C LEU A 210 18.85 10.78 -7.92
N SER A 211 19.03 11.96 -7.34
CA SER A 211 17.91 12.85 -6.98
C SER A 211 17.14 13.31 -8.23
N PHE A 212 15.84 13.57 -8.09
CA PHE A 212 15.02 14.10 -9.19
C PHE A 212 15.61 15.39 -9.77
N ILE A 213 16.11 16.31 -8.93
CA ILE A 213 16.69 17.58 -9.42
C ILE A 213 17.96 17.35 -10.25
N ASP A 214 18.85 16.46 -9.82
CA ASP A 214 20.09 16.23 -10.53
C ASP A 214 19.88 15.45 -11.82
N TYR A 215 18.88 14.57 -11.83
CA TYR A 215 18.36 13.95 -13.04
C TYR A 215 17.74 15.00 -13.98
N TRP A 216 16.79 15.80 -13.49
CA TRP A 216 16.02 16.75 -14.30
C TRP A 216 16.90 17.81 -14.94
N LYS A 217 17.96 18.28 -14.25
CA LYS A 217 19.00 19.16 -14.82
C LYS A 217 19.64 18.59 -16.09
N THR A 218 19.65 17.28 -16.29
CA THR A 218 20.19 16.66 -17.51
C THR A 218 19.19 16.67 -18.65
N ILE A 219 17.92 16.44 -18.36
CA ILE A 219 16.83 16.50 -19.35
C ILE A 219 16.67 17.92 -19.90
N VAL A 220 16.62 18.92 -19.02
CA VAL A 220 16.38 20.33 -19.40
C VAL A 220 17.46 20.89 -20.33
N LYS A 221 18.70 20.36 -20.29
CA LYS A 221 19.78 20.79 -21.22
C LYS A 221 19.45 20.52 -22.69
N PHE A 222 18.67 19.47 -22.96
CA PHE A 222 18.37 19.00 -24.30
C PHE A 222 16.91 19.26 -24.72
N GLN A 223 16.07 19.61 -23.74
CA GLN A 223 14.72 20.08 -23.97
C GLN A 223 14.73 21.33 -24.88
N SER A 224 13.82 21.39 -25.84
CA SER A 224 13.69 22.52 -26.77
C SER A 224 12.31 23.11 -26.72
N GLY A 225 12.24 24.45 -26.68
CA GLY A 225 10.98 25.19 -26.63
C GLY A 225 10.35 25.26 -25.23
N LYS A 226 9.30 26.08 -25.12
CA LYS A 226 8.43 26.11 -23.94
C LYS A 226 7.44 24.95 -24.07
N THR A 227 7.57 23.96 -23.20
CA THR A 227 6.52 22.95 -23.00
C THR A 227 5.47 23.48 -22.05
N ASN A 228 4.20 23.13 -22.26
CA ASN A 228 3.09 23.43 -21.34
C ASN A 228 3.13 22.50 -20.10
N GLN A 229 4.29 22.40 -19.45
CA GLN A 229 4.44 21.68 -18.19
C GLN A 229 3.87 22.54 -17.06
N VAL A 230 3.05 21.94 -16.21
CA VAL A 230 2.43 22.59 -15.05
C VAL A 230 3.04 22.03 -13.77
N GLU A 231 3.16 20.71 -13.65
CA GLU A 231 3.56 20.05 -12.41
C GLU A 231 5.08 20.03 -12.20
N ILE A 232 5.86 19.82 -13.26
CA ILE A 232 7.33 19.85 -13.17
C ILE A 232 7.85 21.20 -12.61
N PRO A 233 7.43 22.37 -13.11
CA PRO A 233 7.85 23.65 -12.55
C PRO A 233 7.46 23.83 -11.09
N LYS A 234 6.28 23.34 -10.66
CA LYS A 234 5.87 23.39 -9.25
C LYS A 234 6.84 22.60 -8.38
N LEU A 235 7.18 21.36 -8.75
CA LEU A 235 8.12 20.52 -8.01
C LEU A 235 9.54 21.10 -7.97
N VAL A 236 10.04 21.60 -9.11
CA VAL A 236 11.37 22.24 -9.14
C VAL A 236 11.39 23.48 -8.24
N LYS A 237 10.33 24.29 -8.26
CA LYS A 237 10.20 25.46 -7.41
C LYS A 237 10.06 25.09 -5.93
N SER A 238 9.31 24.05 -5.57
CA SER A 238 9.18 23.62 -4.18
C SER A 238 10.53 23.19 -3.61
N ILE A 239 11.32 22.42 -4.35
CA ILE A 239 12.67 22.01 -3.92
C ILE A 239 13.62 23.21 -3.82
N ALA A 240 13.47 24.22 -4.68
CA ALA A 240 14.24 25.45 -4.57
C ALA A 240 13.85 26.30 -3.34
N LEU A 241 12.58 26.31 -2.95
CA LEU A 241 12.11 26.95 -1.72
C LEU A 241 12.63 26.21 -0.48
N GLU A 242 12.54 24.88 -0.48
CA GLU A 242 12.99 24.00 0.59
C GLU A 242 14.43 24.33 1.04
N LYS A 243 15.34 24.50 0.06
CA LYS A 243 16.76 24.79 0.31
C LYS A 243 17.04 26.15 0.95
N GLN A 244 16.08 27.07 0.91
CA GLN A 244 16.24 28.41 1.48
C GLN A 244 15.72 28.49 2.92
N ILE A 245 15.05 27.45 3.41
CA ILE A 245 14.42 27.44 4.73
C ILE A 245 15.42 26.98 5.78
N ASP A 246 15.55 27.76 6.85
CA ASP A 246 16.14 27.29 8.10
C ASP A 246 15.04 26.62 8.94
N PHE A 247 14.99 25.29 8.91
CA PHE A 247 13.92 24.51 9.55
C PHE A 247 13.89 24.64 11.07
N ASP A 248 15.05 24.80 11.70
CA ASP A 248 15.15 25.02 13.14
C ASP A 248 14.53 26.38 13.49
N LYS A 249 14.87 27.43 12.73
CA LYS A 249 14.23 28.74 12.89
C LYS A 249 12.74 28.70 12.57
N ALA A 250 12.30 28.00 11.53
CA ALA A 250 10.88 27.86 11.22
C ALA A 250 10.09 27.23 12.39
N ASN A 251 10.68 26.23 13.05
CA ASN A 251 10.08 25.59 14.22
C ASN A 251 10.02 26.51 15.44
N GLU A 252 11.09 27.28 15.70
CA GLU A 252 11.07 28.28 16.78
C GLU A 252 10.09 29.42 16.49
N GLU A 253 10.06 29.93 15.26
CA GLU A 253 9.10 30.92 14.79
C GLU A 253 7.66 30.42 14.97
N ARG A 254 7.37 29.16 14.64
CA ARG A 254 6.06 28.53 14.89
C ARG A 254 5.70 28.50 16.37
N LYS A 255 6.62 28.10 17.25
CA LYS A 255 6.38 28.07 18.70
C LYS A 255 6.07 29.48 19.23
N CYS A 256 6.84 30.48 18.78
CA CYS A 256 6.60 31.89 19.11
C CYS A 256 5.21 32.35 18.65
N LEU A 257 4.84 32.05 17.40
CA LEU A 257 3.55 32.43 16.83
C LEU A 257 2.38 31.78 17.58
N VAL A 258 2.47 30.49 17.88
CA VAL A 258 1.45 29.78 18.68
C VAL A 258 1.36 30.37 20.08
N GLY A 259 2.48 30.76 20.69
CA GLY A 259 2.52 31.43 22.00
C GLY A 259 1.87 32.82 21.98
N GLU A 260 2.08 33.59 20.91
CA GLU A 260 1.42 34.88 20.67
C GLU A 260 -0.09 34.72 20.47
N LEU A 261 -0.49 33.80 19.60
CA LEU A 261 -1.89 33.46 19.36
C LEU A 261 -2.59 33.05 20.66
N SER A 262 -1.97 32.18 21.45
CA SER A 262 -2.55 31.70 22.72
C SER A 262 -2.87 32.81 23.73
N LYS A 263 -2.23 33.98 23.62
CA LYS A 263 -2.49 35.15 24.48
C LYS A 263 -3.59 36.07 23.94
N LYS A 264 -3.84 36.05 22.61
CA LYS A 264 -4.75 36.97 21.92
C LYS A 264 -6.10 36.33 21.57
N LEU A 265 -6.12 35.03 21.32
CA LEU A 265 -7.31 34.32 20.88
C LEU A 265 -8.38 34.28 21.97
N LYS A 266 -9.64 34.37 21.52
CA LYS A 266 -10.79 34.09 22.39
C LYS A 266 -10.88 32.59 22.67
N LYS A 267 -11.70 32.21 23.64
CA LYS A 267 -11.81 30.83 24.11
C LYS A 267 -12.12 29.86 22.96
N GLU A 268 -13.06 30.22 22.09
CA GLU A 268 -13.53 29.37 20.99
C GLU A 268 -12.42 29.14 19.95
N GLU A 269 -11.71 30.21 19.53
CA GLU A 269 -10.60 30.13 18.58
C GLU A 269 -9.38 29.41 19.18
N LEU A 270 -9.16 29.54 20.50
CA LEU A 270 -8.12 28.81 21.21
C LEU A 270 -8.42 27.31 21.27
N GLU A 271 -9.68 26.93 21.48
CA GLU A 271 -10.12 25.53 21.42
C GLU A 271 -9.88 24.94 20.01
N GLU A 272 -10.18 25.70 18.95
CA GLU A 272 -9.89 25.30 17.57
C GLU A 272 -8.38 25.14 17.31
N LEU A 273 -7.56 26.10 17.76
CA LEU A 273 -6.10 26.02 17.65
C LEU A 273 -5.53 24.77 18.36
N VAL A 274 -6.05 24.46 19.55
CA VAL A 274 -5.65 23.25 20.30
C VAL A 274 -6.04 21.99 19.55
N LEU A 275 -7.26 21.94 19.00
CA LEU A 275 -7.74 20.81 18.21
C LEU A 275 -6.86 20.59 16.96
N LYS A 276 -6.67 21.63 16.15
CA LYS A 276 -5.81 21.57 14.94
C LYS A 276 -4.37 21.20 15.26
N SER A 277 -3.84 21.68 16.39
CA SER A 277 -2.50 21.30 16.87
C SER A 277 -2.43 19.82 17.28
N SER A 278 -3.50 19.26 17.84
CA SER A 278 -3.59 17.83 18.17
C SER A 278 -3.68 16.99 16.89
N GLU A 279 -4.56 17.36 15.96
CA GLU A 279 -4.70 16.70 14.66
C GLU A 279 -3.37 16.66 13.90
N PHE A 280 -2.62 17.76 13.91
CA PHE A 280 -1.31 17.83 13.26
C PHE A 280 -0.27 16.92 13.93
N LYS A 281 -0.26 16.85 15.26
CA LYS A 281 0.62 15.91 16.01
C LYS A 281 0.30 14.45 15.74
N GLU A 282 -0.98 14.16 15.49
CA GLU A 282 -1.46 12.82 15.10
C GLU A 282 -1.31 12.57 13.58
N GLU A 283 -0.73 13.52 12.83
CA GLU A 283 -0.59 13.49 11.36
C GLU A 283 -1.93 13.40 10.59
N LYS A 284 -3.06 13.76 11.21
CA LYS A 284 -4.39 13.75 10.57
C LYS A 284 -4.58 14.89 9.58
N VAL A 285 -3.91 16.02 9.80
CA VAL A 285 -3.87 17.16 8.88
C VAL A 285 -2.46 17.33 8.35
N SER A 286 -2.34 17.81 7.12
CA SER A 286 -1.04 17.96 6.48
C SER A 286 -0.24 19.14 7.06
N PRO A 287 1.10 19.16 6.88
CA PRO A 287 1.90 20.35 7.15
C PRO A 287 1.36 21.61 6.47
N ALA A 288 0.97 21.56 5.19
CA ALA A 288 0.42 22.74 4.52
C ALA A 288 -0.86 23.24 5.18
N GLU A 289 -1.80 22.33 5.50
CA GLU A 289 -3.08 22.70 6.13
C GLU A 289 -2.86 23.39 7.48
N PHE A 290 -2.05 22.78 8.36
CA PHE A 290 -1.85 23.30 9.72
C PHE A 290 -1.14 24.65 9.73
N HIS A 291 -0.06 24.80 8.94
CA HIS A 291 0.69 26.05 8.95
C HIS A 291 -0.06 27.18 8.25
N ASN A 292 -0.82 26.88 7.19
CA ASN A 292 -1.71 27.86 6.56
C ASN A 292 -2.83 28.31 7.53
N PHE A 293 -3.38 27.40 8.33
CA PHE A 293 -4.31 27.74 9.42
C PHE A 293 -3.67 28.71 10.41
N LEU A 294 -2.45 28.43 10.90
CA LEU A 294 -1.74 29.34 11.81
C LEU A 294 -1.55 30.73 11.22
N LEU A 295 -1.11 30.83 9.96
CA LEU A 295 -0.91 32.12 9.29
C LEU A 295 -2.23 32.88 9.09
N THR A 296 -3.30 32.18 8.70
CA THR A 296 -4.63 32.78 8.50
C THR A 296 -5.19 33.36 9.80
N VAL A 297 -5.15 32.58 10.88
CA VAL A 297 -5.61 33.05 12.20
C VAL A 297 -4.74 34.23 12.69
N SER A 298 -3.43 34.18 12.46
CA SER A 298 -2.51 35.27 12.82
C SER A 298 -2.84 36.58 12.10
N LEU A 299 -3.13 36.51 10.80
CA LEU A 299 -3.54 37.67 10.01
C LEU A 299 -4.86 38.27 10.50
N ASN A 300 -5.85 37.43 10.83
CA ASN A 300 -7.14 37.86 11.37
C ASN A 300 -7.01 38.62 12.71
N HIS A 301 -5.96 38.32 13.48
CA HIS A 301 -5.65 38.96 14.77
C HIS A 301 -4.56 40.04 14.67
N ASN A 302 -4.28 40.53 13.46
CA ASN A 302 -3.29 41.58 13.17
C ASN A 302 -1.88 41.26 13.71
N ILE A 303 -1.49 39.98 13.74
CA ILE A 303 -0.13 39.57 14.07
C ILE A 303 0.73 39.70 12.80
N PRO A 304 1.90 40.37 12.85
CA PRO A 304 2.72 40.64 11.67
C PRO A 304 3.46 39.36 11.21
N VAL A 305 2.78 38.48 10.47
CA VAL A 305 3.33 37.21 9.98
C VAL A 305 4.63 37.36 9.17
N LYS A 306 4.88 38.52 8.56
CA LYS A 306 6.11 38.83 7.81
C LYS A 306 7.38 38.82 8.67
N GLU A 307 7.23 38.93 10.00
CA GLU A 307 8.36 38.80 10.93
C GLU A 307 8.81 37.34 11.10
N TYR A 308 7.94 36.37 10.79
CA TYR A 308 8.17 34.93 10.87
C TYR A 308 8.60 34.39 9.50
N LYS A 309 9.75 34.86 9.00
CA LYS A 309 10.18 34.65 7.62
C LYS A 309 10.34 33.17 7.25
N ASN A 310 10.99 32.37 8.09
CA ASN A 310 11.25 30.96 7.80
C ASN A 310 9.96 30.14 7.86
N LEU A 311 9.05 30.48 8.77
CA LEU A 311 7.72 29.86 8.89
C LEU A 311 6.84 30.16 7.66
N VAL A 312 6.85 31.41 7.17
CA VAL A 312 6.13 31.77 5.94
C VAL A 312 6.71 31.00 4.74
N MET A 313 8.04 30.96 4.60
CA MET A 313 8.68 30.19 3.53
C MET A 313 8.38 28.68 3.63
N PHE A 314 8.31 28.13 4.85
CA PHE A 314 7.91 26.75 5.10
C PHE A 314 6.46 26.49 4.69
N CYS A 315 5.55 27.41 4.99
CA CYS A 315 4.17 27.32 4.55
C CYS A 315 4.07 27.37 3.01
N ASP A 316 4.75 28.32 2.37
CA ASP A 316 4.79 28.43 0.90
C ASP A 316 5.35 27.17 0.24
N TYR A 317 6.43 26.60 0.81
CA TYR A 317 7.03 25.35 0.37
C TYR A 317 6.03 24.18 0.47
N THR A 318 5.45 23.95 1.64
CA THR A 318 4.55 22.81 1.90
C THR A 318 3.28 22.91 1.07
N MET A 319 2.68 24.11 0.96
CA MET A 319 1.51 24.33 0.10
C MET A 319 1.82 24.04 -1.37
N LEU A 320 2.97 24.49 -1.88
CA LEU A 320 3.34 24.23 -3.26
C LEU A 320 3.65 22.75 -3.50
N TYR A 321 4.41 22.11 -2.60
CA TYR A 321 4.79 20.70 -2.70
C TYR A 321 3.56 19.78 -2.66
N GLU A 322 2.64 20.01 -1.72
CA GLU A 322 1.40 19.22 -1.60
C GLU A 322 0.39 19.50 -2.73
N SER A 323 0.52 20.63 -3.44
CA SER A 323 -0.30 20.95 -4.62
C SER A 323 0.15 20.28 -5.91
N VAL A 324 1.25 19.52 -5.89
CA VAL A 324 1.76 18.79 -7.04
C VAL A 324 0.87 17.58 -7.32
N ASP A 325 0.28 17.54 -8.50
CA ASP A 325 -0.48 16.38 -8.96
C ASP A 325 0.51 15.30 -9.45
N LEU A 326 0.72 14.26 -8.65
CA LEU A 326 1.73 13.23 -8.93
C LEU A 326 1.44 12.48 -10.25
N PHE A 327 0.18 12.21 -10.58
CA PHE A 327 -0.17 11.47 -11.80
C PHE A 327 0.16 12.28 -13.06
N SER A 328 -0.19 13.55 -13.04
CA SER A 328 0.11 14.51 -14.11
C SER A 328 1.62 14.76 -14.19
N LEU A 329 2.32 14.87 -13.04
CA LEU A 329 3.77 14.97 -12.98
C LEU A 329 4.46 13.79 -13.69
N TYR A 330 4.07 12.54 -13.38
CA TYR A 330 4.66 11.38 -14.03
C TYR A 330 4.44 11.40 -15.55
N SER A 331 3.24 11.78 -15.98
CA SER A 331 2.89 11.89 -17.40
C SER A 331 3.70 12.99 -18.11
N GLU A 332 3.89 14.14 -17.45
CA GLU A 332 4.74 15.22 -17.96
C GLU A 332 6.21 14.78 -18.08
N VAL A 333 6.76 14.13 -17.05
CA VAL A 333 8.14 13.65 -17.05
C VAL A 333 8.36 12.67 -18.19
N GLU A 334 7.48 11.67 -18.34
CA GLU A 334 7.59 10.66 -19.39
C GLU A 334 7.52 11.27 -20.79
N SER A 335 6.57 12.19 -21.02
CA SER A 335 6.42 12.89 -22.32
C SER A 335 7.67 13.68 -22.69
N VAL A 336 8.32 14.32 -21.71
CA VAL A 336 9.51 15.13 -21.94
C VAL A 336 10.74 14.25 -22.16
N GLU A 337 10.87 13.18 -21.38
CA GLU A 337 11.91 12.16 -21.59
C GLU A 337 11.84 11.57 -22.99
N GLU A 338 10.63 11.25 -23.46
CA GLU A 338 10.38 10.74 -24.81
C GLU A 338 10.78 11.78 -25.86
N ALA A 339 10.29 13.01 -25.77
CA ALA A 339 10.60 14.07 -26.73
C ALA A 339 12.12 14.38 -26.80
N VAL A 340 12.79 14.41 -25.65
CA VAL A 340 14.25 14.63 -25.57
C VAL A 340 15.01 13.47 -26.18
N ARG A 341 14.65 12.23 -25.82
CA ARG A 341 15.29 11.02 -26.37
C ARG A 341 15.12 10.93 -27.88
N GLU A 342 13.91 11.17 -28.37
CA GLU A 342 13.58 11.18 -29.80
C GLU A 342 14.43 12.15 -30.62
N LYS A 343 14.68 13.34 -30.06
CA LYS A 343 15.54 14.35 -30.68
C LYS A 343 17.02 13.94 -30.68
N LEU A 344 17.45 13.18 -29.68
CA LEU A 344 18.86 12.81 -29.50
C LEU A 344 19.28 11.60 -30.33
N PHE A 345 18.33 10.80 -30.82
CA PHE A 345 18.63 9.72 -31.74
C PHE A 345 19.24 10.28 -33.03
N GLN A 346 20.47 9.85 -33.34
CA GLN A 346 21.21 10.28 -34.52
C GLN A 346 21.00 9.35 -35.73
N ASN A 347 20.54 8.12 -35.47
CA ASN A 347 20.32 7.10 -36.48
C ASN A 347 19.32 6.04 -35.97
N GLU A 348 18.87 5.18 -36.89
CA GLU A 348 17.91 4.13 -36.59
C GLU A 348 18.47 3.03 -35.66
N ASP A 349 19.78 2.78 -35.65
CA ASP A 349 20.37 1.77 -34.76
C ASP A 349 20.26 2.20 -33.29
N GLU A 350 20.48 3.49 -32.98
CA GLU A 350 20.29 4.01 -31.62
C GLU A 350 18.82 3.88 -31.16
N ARG A 351 17.88 4.22 -32.06
CA ARG A 351 16.45 4.13 -31.81
C ARG A 351 16.01 2.69 -31.56
N GLU A 352 16.46 1.77 -32.40
CA GLU A 352 16.10 0.35 -32.31
C GLU A 352 16.77 -0.32 -31.11
N LEU A 353 18.00 0.09 -30.76
CA LEU A 353 18.67 -0.36 -29.54
C LEU A 353 17.89 0.04 -28.29
N TYR A 354 17.39 1.28 -28.23
CA TYR A 354 16.57 1.75 -27.12
C TYR A 354 15.28 0.92 -26.98
N LYS A 355 14.57 0.72 -28.09
CA LYS A 355 13.34 -0.11 -28.12
C LYS A 355 13.63 -1.54 -27.64
N THR A 356 14.72 -2.13 -28.13
CA THR A 356 15.16 -3.47 -27.76
C THR A 356 15.46 -3.58 -26.25
N GLY A 357 16.18 -2.60 -25.69
CA GLY A 357 16.43 -2.52 -24.26
C GLY A 357 15.16 -2.32 -23.43
N TYR A 358 14.24 -1.48 -23.92
CA TYR A 358 12.95 -1.24 -23.28
C TYR A 358 12.09 -2.51 -23.21
N ILE A 359 12.09 -3.33 -24.26
CA ILE A 359 11.43 -4.65 -24.25
C ILE A 359 12.05 -5.58 -23.21
N GLY A 360 13.38 -5.62 -23.08
CA GLY A 360 14.04 -6.39 -22.02
C GLY A 360 13.58 -5.97 -20.62
N HIS A 361 13.50 -4.67 -20.36
CA HIS A 361 12.98 -4.13 -19.11
C HIS A 361 11.49 -4.47 -18.88
N LEU A 362 10.69 -4.42 -19.94
CA LEU A 362 9.28 -4.82 -19.87
C LEU A 362 9.10 -6.31 -19.61
N LEU A 363 9.95 -7.18 -20.17
CA LEU A 363 9.97 -8.61 -19.86
C LEU A 363 10.34 -8.86 -18.40
N GLU A 364 11.35 -8.17 -17.88
CA GLU A 364 11.72 -8.23 -16.46
C GLU A 364 10.51 -7.92 -15.56
N ARG A 365 9.81 -6.81 -15.84
CA ARG A 365 8.60 -6.43 -15.10
C ARG A 365 7.43 -7.38 -15.33
N LEU A 366 7.27 -7.93 -16.53
CA LEU A 366 6.25 -8.92 -16.86
C LEU A 366 6.39 -10.15 -15.97
N TYR A 367 7.59 -10.73 -15.90
CA TYR A 367 7.86 -11.93 -15.09
C TYR A 367 7.93 -11.67 -13.60
N ASN A 368 8.21 -10.43 -13.18
CA ASN A 368 8.07 -10.00 -11.80
C ASN A 368 6.63 -9.64 -11.41
N ILE A 369 5.69 -9.63 -12.35
CA ILE A 369 4.29 -9.28 -12.10
C ILE A 369 4.18 -7.81 -11.61
N GLU A 370 4.94 -6.92 -12.26
CA GLU A 370 5.08 -5.50 -11.92
C GLU A 370 4.64 -4.55 -13.04
N LEU A 371 3.92 -5.04 -14.05
CA LEU A 371 3.43 -4.17 -15.11
C LEU A 371 2.30 -3.29 -14.60
N SER A 372 2.35 -2.02 -14.99
CA SER A 372 1.18 -1.17 -14.97
C SER A 372 0.22 -1.56 -16.10
N THR A 373 -1.05 -1.16 -16.01
CA THR A 373 -2.01 -1.36 -17.11
C THR A 373 -1.51 -0.76 -18.42
N LYS A 374 -0.81 0.39 -18.38
CA LYS A 374 -0.20 1.02 -19.57
C LYS A 374 0.85 0.11 -20.23
N ASN A 375 1.78 -0.43 -19.44
CA ASN A 375 2.85 -1.27 -19.97
C ASN A 375 2.32 -2.64 -20.43
N PHE A 376 1.30 -3.17 -19.76
CA PHE A 376 0.61 -4.38 -20.20
C PHE A 376 -0.02 -4.21 -21.59
N GLU A 377 -0.78 -3.12 -21.81
CA GLU A 377 -1.36 -2.82 -23.13
C GLU A 377 -0.28 -2.63 -24.20
N PHE A 378 0.84 -1.99 -23.86
CA PHE A 378 1.98 -1.85 -24.76
C PHE A 378 2.55 -3.21 -25.18
N ILE A 379 2.86 -4.09 -24.21
CA ILE A 379 3.38 -5.44 -24.51
C ILE A 379 2.39 -6.22 -25.37
N LYS A 380 1.10 -6.20 -25.02
CA LYS A 380 0.05 -6.94 -25.72
C LYS A 380 -0.09 -6.49 -27.17
N SER A 381 -0.06 -5.18 -27.42
CA SER A 381 -0.18 -4.62 -28.77
C SER A 381 1.06 -4.86 -29.63
N HIS A 382 2.26 -4.89 -29.04
CA HIS A 382 3.53 -4.98 -29.78
C HIS A 382 4.20 -6.37 -29.76
N LYS A 383 3.58 -7.38 -29.13
CA LYS A 383 4.14 -8.75 -29.01
C LYS A 383 4.60 -9.35 -30.35
N LYS A 384 3.89 -9.08 -31.45
CA LYS A 384 4.24 -9.60 -32.79
C LYS A 384 5.40 -8.85 -33.44
N GLU A 385 5.64 -7.62 -33.00
CA GLU A 385 6.71 -6.75 -33.53
C GLU A 385 8.05 -7.16 -32.94
N TYR A 386 8.07 -7.54 -31.66
CA TYR A 386 9.26 -7.93 -30.91
C TYR A 386 9.37 -9.44 -30.72
N ASP A 387 9.63 -10.17 -31.81
CA ASP A 387 9.90 -11.61 -31.76
C ASP A 387 11.41 -11.92 -31.62
N ALA A 388 11.73 -13.11 -31.10
CA ALA A 388 13.10 -13.49 -30.72
C ALA A 388 14.06 -13.47 -31.91
N LYS A 389 13.56 -13.77 -33.12
CA LYS A 389 14.37 -13.82 -34.33
C LYS A 389 14.74 -12.41 -34.78
N LYS A 390 13.81 -11.46 -34.72
CA LYS A 390 14.07 -10.05 -35.04
C LYS A 390 15.09 -9.45 -34.09
N ILE A 391 14.92 -9.66 -32.77
CA ILE A 391 15.89 -9.17 -31.78
C ILE A 391 17.26 -9.83 -32.00
N ALA A 392 17.31 -11.14 -32.24
CA ALA A 392 18.57 -11.84 -32.52
C ALA A 392 19.26 -11.33 -33.79
N LEU A 393 18.49 -11.06 -34.86
CA LEU A 393 19.00 -10.50 -36.10
C LEU A 393 19.60 -9.11 -35.86
N PHE A 394 18.84 -8.22 -35.22
CA PHE A 394 19.28 -6.88 -34.87
C PHE A 394 20.55 -6.90 -34.01
N LEU A 395 20.58 -7.68 -32.92
CA LEU A 395 21.76 -7.76 -32.06
C LEU A 395 22.99 -8.25 -32.81
N ARG A 396 22.85 -9.28 -33.64
CA ARG A 396 23.97 -9.84 -34.41
C ARG A 396 24.51 -8.85 -35.44
N GLU A 397 23.64 -8.21 -36.22
CA GLU A 397 24.03 -7.21 -37.22
C GLU A 397 24.68 -6.01 -36.56
N THR A 398 24.08 -5.50 -35.48
CA THR A 398 24.58 -4.34 -34.74
C THR A 398 25.90 -4.65 -34.02
N CYS A 399 26.02 -5.80 -33.36
CA CYS A 399 27.29 -6.23 -32.74
C CYS A 399 28.41 -6.34 -33.79
N MET A 400 28.11 -6.93 -34.95
CA MET A 400 29.08 -7.06 -36.06
C MET A 400 29.48 -5.69 -36.61
N LYS A 401 28.51 -4.81 -36.85
CA LYS A 401 28.71 -3.46 -37.39
C LYS A 401 29.59 -2.59 -36.48
N TYR A 402 29.38 -2.67 -35.16
CA TYR A 402 30.06 -1.81 -34.19
C TYR A 402 31.24 -2.49 -33.46
N GLY A 403 31.54 -3.76 -33.78
CA GLY A 403 32.65 -4.51 -33.20
C GLY A 403 32.46 -4.84 -31.71
N VAL A 404 31.22 -5.06 -31.28
CA VAL A 404 30.88 -5.46 -29.91
C VAL A 404 30.78 -6.98 -29.85
N VAL A 405 31.42 -7.60 -28.86
CA VAL A 405 31.36 -9.05 -28.67
C VAL A 405 29.98 -9.43 -28.15
N MET A 406 29.36 -10.43 -28.79
CA MET A 406 28.14 -11.04 -28.28
C MET A 406 28.43 -11.83 -27.01
N GLN A 407 27.82 -11.42 -25.91
CA GLN A 407 27.81 -12.12 -24.63
C GLN A 407 27.09 -13.47 -24.79
N THR A 408 27.50 -14.42 -23.96
CA THR A 408 26.78 -15.68 -23.75
C THR A 408 25.98 -15.58 -22.46
N GLY A 409 24.93 -16.39 -22.29
CA GLY A 409 24.17 -16.44 -21.03
C GLY A 409 22.77 -15.81 -21.09
N TYR A 410 22.31 -15.36 -22.25
CA TYR A 410 20.90 -15.09 -22.52
C TYR A 410 20.40 -15.95 -23.68
N ASP A 411 19.11 -16.28 -23.65
CA ASP A 411 18.42 -17.00 -24.72
C ASP A 411 17.10 -16.29 -25.02
N LEU A 412 17.04 -15.63 -26.18
CA LEU A 412 15.89 -14.82 -26.59
C LEU A 412 14.64 -15.66 -26.83
N ALA A 413 14.79 -16.92 -27.25
CA ALA A 413 13.64 -17.79 -27.46
C ALA A 413 13.03 -18.18 -26.11
N LEU A 414 13.85 -18.60 -25.14
CA LEU A 414 13.39 -18.91 -23.78
C LEU A 414 12.81 -17.69 -23.08
N MET A 415 13.45 -16.52 -23.21
CA MET A 415 12.96 -15.26 -22.66
C MET A 415 11.56 -14.88 -23.16
N MET A 416 11.20 -15.26 -24.38
CA MET A 416 9.88 -14.98 -24.96
C MET A 416 8.88 -16.12 -24.77
N GLU A 417 9.33 -17.36 -24.52
CA GLU A 417 8.45 -18.52 -24.34
C GLU A 417 7.49 -18.35 -23.15
N GLY A 418 7.96 -17.76 -22.04
CA GLY A 418 7.14 -17.50 -20.87
C GLY A 418 6.12 -16.35 -21.05
N MET A 419 6.26 -15.56 -22.10
CA MET A 419 5.54 -14.29 -22.27
C MET A 419 4.03 -14.50 -22.35
N ASP A 420 3.60 -15.56 -23.03
CA ASP A 420 2.18 -15.90 -23.21
C ASP A 420 1.51 -16.24 -21.88
N THR A 421 2.21 -17.01 -21.05
CA THR A 421 1.74 -17.38 -19.71
C THR A 421 1.60 -16.13 -18.83
N ALA A 422 2.58 -15.23 -18.90
CA ALA A 422 2.53 -13.99 -18.13
C ALA A 422 1.48 -13.01 -18.67
N ILE A 423 1.30 -12.89 -19.98
CA ILE A 423 0.22 -12.09 -20.58
C ILE A 423 -1.14 -12.62 -20.15
N GLU A 424 -1.34 -13.94 -20.15
CA GLU A 424 -2.59 -14.57 -19.73
C GLU A 424 -2.94 -14.25 -18.26
N PHE A 425 -1.93 -14.13 -17.37
CA PHE A 425 -2.14 -13.66 -15.99
C PHE A 425 -2.79 -12.27 -15.97
N TYR A 426 -2.25 -11.31 -16.73
CA TYR A 426 -2.78 -9.94 -16.78
C TYR A 426 -4.12 -9.86 -17.51
N GLU A 427 -4.33 -10.66 -18.57
CA GLU A 427 -5.63 -10.74 -19.23
C GLU A 427 -6.72 -11.29 -18.32
N THR A 428 -6.37 -12.27 -17.48
CA THR A 428 -7.29 -12.82 -16.49
C THR A 428 -7.57 -11.79 -15.39
N ALA A 429 -6.56 -11.06 -14.92
CA ALA A 429 -6.74 -9.96 -13.97
C ALA A 429 -7.65 -8.86 -14.54
N ALA A 430 -7.50 -8.48 -15.82
CA ALA A 430 -8.37 -7.51 -16.47
C ALA A 430 -9.82 -8.03 -16.65
N LYS A 431 -10.00 -9.33 -16.90
CA LYS A 431 -11.35 -9.95 -16.93
C LYS A 431 -12.03 -9.91 -15.56
N ARG A 432 -11.26 -10.04 -14.46
CA ARG A 432 -11.76 -9.95 -13.08
C ARG A 432 -12.34 -8.57 -12.76
N ASP A 433 -11.81 -7.50 -13.35
CA ASP A 433 -12.33 -6.13 -13.16
C ASP A 433 -13.84 -6.04 -13.38
N LYS A 434 -14.32 -6.68 -14.45
CA LYS A 434 -15.74 -6.63 -14.83
C LYS A 434 -16.62 -7.30 -13.79
N VAL A 435 -16.28 -8.53 -13.40
CA VAL A 435 -17.07 -9.28 -12.42
C VAL A 435 -17.03 -8.60 -11.06
N MET A 436 -15.89 -8.00 -10.67
CA MET A 436 -15.79 -7.24 -9.42
C MET A 436 -16.76 -6.07 -9.37
N VAL A 437 -16.86 -5.26 -10.44
CA VAL A 437 -17.81 -4.15 -10.52
C VAL A 437 -19.26 -4.67 -10.53
N GLU A 438 -19.57 -5.63 -11.40
CA GLU A 438 -20.92 -6.15 -11.56
C GLU A 438 -21.45 -6.78 -10.27
N ASN A 439 -20.64 -7.61 -9.60
CA ASN A 439 -21.00 -8.27 -8.34
C ASN A 439 -21.15 -7.26 -7.19
N THR A 440 -20.25 -6.28 -7.12
CA THR A 440 -20.30 -5.19 -6.14
C THR A 440 -21.60 -4.40 -6.27
N LEU A 441 -21.91 -3.89 -7.47
CA LEU A 441 -23.13 -3.10 -7.70
C LEU A 441 -24.39 -3.93 -7.52
N LYS A 442 -24.40 -5.18 -8.00
CA LYS A 442 -25.54 -6.09 -7.83
C LYS A 442 -25.83 -6.32 -6.35
N ARG A 443 -24.81 -6.55 -5.52
CA ARG A 443 -25.02 -6.77 -4.08
C ARG A 443 -25.39 -5.48 -3.35
N LEU A 444 -24.72 -4.36 -3.66
CA LEU A 444 -25.04 -3.03 -3.11
C LEU A 444 -26.53 -2.70 -3.27
N ARG A 445 -27.04 -2.86 -4.51
CA ARG A 445 -28.45 -2.62 -4.86
C ARG A 445 -29.39 -3.60 -4.15
N LYS A 446 -29.03 -4.88 -4.07
CA LYS A 446 -29.83 -5.91 -3.38
C LYS A 446 -29.99 -5.61 -1.89
N GLU A 447 -28.97 -5.05 -1.25
CA GLU A 447 -28.97 -4.63 0.15
C GLU A 447 -29.66 -3.26 0.38
N GLY A 448 -30.16 -2.62 -0.70
CA GLY A 448 -30.78 -1.30 -0.65
C GLY A 448 -29.80 -0.18 -0.28
N LYS A 449 -28.50 -0.40 -0.48
CA LYS A 449 -27.44 0.57 -0.15
C LYS A 449 -27.12 1.46 -1.34
N ARG A 450 -26.60 2.65 -1.05
CA ARG A 450 -26.17 3.63 -2.06
C ARG A 450 -24.67 3.91 -2.04
N ILE A 451 -24.01 3.65 -0.91
CA ILE A 451 -22.59 3.89 -0.72
C ILE A 451 -21.93 2.56 -0.38
N GLY A 452 -20.89 2.21 -1.12
CA GLY A 452 -20.09 1.01 -0.89
C GLY A 452 -18.61 1.30 -0.98
N ALA A 453 -17.80 0.53 -0.25
CA ALA A 453 -16.36 0.49 -0.44
C ALA A 453 -16.00 -0.74 -1.29
N LEU A 454 -15.08 -0.58 -2.22
CA LEU A 454 -14.50 -1.69 -2.99
C LEU A 454 -13.00 -1.67 -2.75
N ILE A 455 -12.42 -2.78 -2.26
CA ILE A 455 -11.00 -2.88 -1.92
C ILE A 455 -10.32 -3.82 -2.91
N THR A 456 -9.38 -3.31 -3.71
CA THR A 456 -8.64 -4.10 -4.71
C THR A 456 -7.21 -3.61 -4.88
N GLY A 457 -6.35 -4.46 -5.44
CA GLY A 457 -5.02 -4.09 -5.88
C GLY A 457 -5.01 -2.93 -6.88
N GLY A 458 -3.93 -2.14 -6.87
CA GLY A 458 -3.79 -0.93 -7.69
C GLY A 458 -3.89 -1.19 -9.21
N PHE A 459 -3.56 -2.40 -9.68
CA PHE A 459 -3.67 -2.80 -11.08
C PHE A 459 -5.11 -2.66 -11.64
N HIS A 460 -6.11 -2.96 -10.82
CA HIS A 460 -7.53 -2.97 -11.20
C HIS A 460 -8.11 -1.56 -11.35
N THR A 461 -7.49 -0.53 -10.73
CA THR A 461 -8.01 0.85 -10.67
C THR A 461 -8.51 1.39 -12.00
N LYS A 462 -7.74 1.22 -13.09
CA LYS A 462 -8.12 1.76 -14.41
C LYS A 462 -9.36 1.07 -14.98
N GLY A 463 -9.45 -0.26 -14.87
CA GLY A 463 -10.61 -1.02 -15.34
C GLY A 463 -11.86 -0.72 -14.52
N LEU A 464 -11.73 -0.72 -13.19
CA LEU A 464 -12.83 -0.43 -12.26
C LEU A 464 -13.40 0.98 -12.48
N THR A 465 -12.54 2.01 -12.48
CA THR A 465 -12.99 3.40 -12.64
C THR A 465 -13.60 3.67 -14.02
N HIS A 466 -13.12 3.01 -15.07
CA HIS A 466 -13.73 3.08 -16.40
C HIS A 466 -15.15 2.48 -16.38
N MET A 467 -15.32 1.28 -15.84
CA MET A 467 -16.63 0.62 -15.78
C MET A 467 -17.61 1.31 -14.84
N LEU A 468 -17.15 1.89 -13.73
CA LEU A 468 -18.01 2.70 -12.84
C LEU A 468 -18.55 3.94 -13.59
N LYS A 469 -17.71 4.63 -14.37
CA LYS A 469 -18.13 5.75 -15.24
C LYS A 469 -19.16 5.30 -16.26
N GLU A 470 -18.95 4.17 -16.94
CA GLU A 470 -19.90 3.60 -17.91
C GLU A 470 -21.25 3.25 -17.27
N ASN A 471 -21.24 2.79 -16.02
CA ASN A 471 -22.44 2.47 -15.25
C ASN A 471 -23.10 3.70 -14.59
N GLN A 472 -22.60 4.93 -14.86
CA GLN A 472 -23.08 6.17 -14.23
C GLN A 472 -23.04 6.10 -12.70
N VAL A 473 -21.98 5.50 -12.15
CA VAL A 473 -21.72 5.42 -10.72
C VAL A 473 -20.63 6.43 -10.39
N SER A 474 -20.87 7.24 -9.36
CA SER A 474 -19.85 8.15 -8.85
C SER A 474 -18.80 7.38 -8.07
N HIS A 475 -17.55 7.82 -8.11
CA HIS A 475 -16.49 7.14 -7.37
C HIS A 475 -15.44 8.06 -6.79
N LEU A 476 -14.77 7.54 -5.77
CA LEU A 476 -13.63 8.13 -5.10
C LEU A 476 -12.55 7.06 -5.00
N VAL A 477 -11.35 7.31 -5.54
CA VAL A 477 -10.21 6.41 -5.39
C VAL A 477 -9.30 6.93 -4.28
N ILE A 478 -9.00 6.09 -3.30
CA ILE A 478 -8.10 6.41 -2.18
C ILE A 478 -6.93 5.42 -2.19
N ALA A 479 -5.71 5.96 -2.26
CA ALA A 479 -4.50 5.19 -1.99
C ALA A 479 -4.21 5.25 -0.48
N PRO A 480 -4.06 4.11 0.22
CA PRO A 480 -3.69 4.10 1.62
C PRO A 480 -2.26 4.62 1.77
N LYS A 481 -1.99 5.29 2.88
CA LYS A 481 -0.62 5.65 3.24
C LYS A 481 0.07 4.43 3.85
N PHE A 482 1.29 4.13 3.42
CA PHE A 482 2.05 3.01 3.95
C PHE A 482 3.54 3.34 4.05
N LYS A 483 4.25 2.54 4.83
CA LYS A 483 5.71 2.60 5.01
C LYS A 483 6.32 1.38 4.32
N ASP A 484 7.43 1.60 3.61
CA ASP A 484 8.11 0.56 2.85
C ASP A 484 8.66 -0.56 3.78
N SER A 485 9.04 -0.25 5.02
CA SER A 485 9.72 -1.21 5.92
C SER A 485 8.85 -2.30 6.58
N GLU A 486 7.56 -2.43 6.26
CA GLU A 486 6.63 -3.34 6.95
C GLU A 486 5.97 -4.34 5.99
N GLU A 487 6.66 -5.46 5.73
CA GLU A 487 6.19 -6.56 4.88
C GLU A 487 5.47 -7.67 5.65
N ARG A 488 4.61 -8.42 4.94
CA ARG A 488 3.97 -9.64 5.44
C ARG A 488 4.14 -10.81 4.45
N PRO A 489 4.05 -12.09 4.86
CA PRO A 489 4.48 -13.26 4.08
C PRO A 489 3.51 -13.66 2.94
N TYR A 490 3.08 -12.70 2.14
CA TYR A 490 1.98 -12.76 1.19
C TYR A 490 2.16 -13.78 0.05
N VAL A 491 3.32 -13.74 -0.61
CA VAL A 491 3.70 -14.64 -1.72
C VAL A 491 3.70 -16.10 -1.29
N SER A 492 4.16 -16.33 -0.06
CA SER A 492 4.32 -17.68 0.46
C SER A 492 2.96 -18.38 0.61
N ILE A 493 1.91 -17.61 0.92
CA ILE A 493 0.52 -18.08 0.98
C ILE A 493 0.01 -18.42 -0.41
N LEU A 494 0.14 -17.50 -1.38
CA LEU A 494 -0.33 -17.71 -2.77
C LEU A 494 0.34 -18.92 -3.44
N THR A 495 1.62 -19.15 -3.15
CA THR A 495 2.41 -20.21 -3.78
C THR A 495 2.44 -21.53 -3.01
N GLY A 496 1.98 -21.55 -1.74
CA GLY A 496 2.04 -22.73 -0.87
C GLY A 496 3.47 -23.19 -0.49
N LYS A 497 4.51 -22.38 -0.73
CA LYS A 497 5.92 -22.78 -0.56
C LYS A 497 6.75 -21.74 0.22
N LYS A 498 6.73 -21.85 1.55
CA LYS A 498 7.43 -20.91 2.46
C LYS A 498 8.96 -20.84 2.25
N LYS A 499 9.64 -21.97 2.01
CA LYS A 499 11.11 -22.01 1.90
C LYS A 499 11.64 -21.62 0.50
N SER A 500 10.87 -21.89 -0.56
CA SER A 500 11.34 -21.66 -1.93
C SER A 500 11.35 -20.19 -2.32
N TYR A 501 10.56 -19.35 -1.67
CA TYR A 501 10.32 -17.97 -2.09
C TYR A 501 10.74 -16.93 -1.05
N GLN A 502 11.61 -17.29 -0.10
CA GLN A 502 12.05 -16.40 0.98
C GLN A 502 12.77 -15.14 0.43
N LYS A 503 13.61 -15.28 -0.60
CA LYS A 503 14.26 -14.15 -1.30
C LYS A 503 13.30 -13.25 -2.08
N LEU A 504 12.10 -13.74 -2.35
CA LEU A 504 11.08 -13.03 -3.12
C LEU A 504 10.13 -12.26 -2.19
N LEU A 505 10.10 -12.62 -0.90
CA LEU A 505 9.39 -11.81 0.10
C LEU A 505 10.00 -10.41 0.20
N GLU A 506 11.32 -10.28 0.01
CA GLU A 506 12.10 -9.02 0.10
C GLU A 506 11.82 -7.98 -1.02
N THR A 507 10.97 -8.30 -2.01
CA THR A 507 10.78 -7.46 -3.20
C THR A 507 9.43 -6.70 -3.25
N GLU A 508 8.68 -6.64 -2.15
CA GLU A 508 7.45 -5.84 -1.90
C GLU A 508 6.28 -5.92 -2.90
N LYS A 509 6.36 -6.64 -4.02
CA LYS A 509 5.49 -6.38 -5.18
C LYS A 509 4.72 -7.59 -5.66
N TYR A 510 3.42 -7.61 -5.36
CA TYR A 510 2.50 -8.67 -5.77
C TYR A 510 1.12 -8.12 -6.09
N GLN A 511 0.56 -8.55 -7.23
CA GLN A 511 -0.66 -7.95 -7.80
C GLN A 511 -1.92 -8.81 -7.67
N ILE A 512 -1.86 -9.96 -7.01
CA ILE A 512 -3.05 -10.83 -6.84
C ILE A 512 -3.46 -10.86 -5.38
N ALA A 513 -4.74 -10.62 -5.05
CA ALA A 513 -5.31 -10.80 -3.71
C ALA A 513 -5.13 -12.25 -3.17
N VAL A 514 -4.82 -12.41 -1.89
CA VAL A 514 -5.02 -13.68 -1.16
C VAL A 514 -6.50 -13.72 -0.80
N ASP A 515 -7.11 -14.89 -1.00
CA ASP A 515 -8.48 -15.14 -0.59
C ASP A 515 -8.68 -14.79 0.89
N PRO A 516 -9.64 -13.90 1.23
CA PRO A 516 -10.01 -13.57 2.59
C PRO A 516 -10.07 -14.80 3.52
N TYR A 517 -9.59 -14.65 4.75
CA TYR A 517 -9.56 -15.72 5.75
C TYR A 517 -10.92 -16.39 5.95
N PHE A 518 -11.99 -15.59 5.93
CA PHE A 518 -13.39 -16.01 6.12
C PHE A 518 -14.15 -16.22 4.81
N SER A 519 -13.45 -16.36 3.70
CA SER A 519 -14.07 -16.65 2.41
C SER A 519 -14.81 -17.99 2.41
N PRO A 520 -16.01 -18.06 1.81
CA PRO A 520 -16.80 -19.29 1.78
C PRO A 520 -16.20 -20.35 0.84
N ASN A 521 -15.43 -19.95 -0.18
CA ASN A 521 -14.90 -20.83 -1.23
C ASN A 521 -13.36 -20.86 -1.22
N LYS A 522 -12.75 -21.47 -0.20
CA LYS A 522 -11.29 -21.57 -0.11
C LYS A 522 -10.69 -22.47 -1.18
N LEU A 523 -9.62 -21.98 -1.83
CA LEU A 523 -8.85 -22.71 -2.84
C LEU A 523 -8.14 -23.96 -2.30
N GLU A 524 -7.63 -23.88 -1.06
CA GLU A 524 -6.99 -24.99 -0.36
C GLU A 524 -7.56 -24.98 1.06
N PRO A 525 -8.63 -25.76 1.37
CA PRO A 525 -9.03 -25.94 2.75
C PRO A 525 -7.83 -26.53 3.49
N GLU A 526 -7.31 -25.81 4.49
CA GLU A 526 -6.27 -26.37 5.34
C GLU A 526 -6.80 -27.70 5.86
N LYS A 527 -6.06 -28.80 5.64
CA LYS A 527 -6.44 -30.15 6.11
C LYS A 527 -6.77 -30.19 7.62
N ASN A 528 -6.38 -29.13 8.35
CA ASN A 528 -6.53 -28.93 9.77
C ASN A 528 -6.97 -27.48 10.10
N GLU A 529 -7.98 -26.90 9.44
CA GLU A 529 -8.52 -25.57 9.83
C GLU A 529 -8.82 -25.49 11.34
N LEU A 530 -9.36 -26.57 11.92
CA LEU A 530 -9.61 -26.68 13.35
C LEU A 530 -8.32 -26.64 14.18
N ASP A 531 -7.22 -27.26 13.72
CA ASP A 531 -5.92 -27.25 14.43
C ASP A 531 -5.26 -25.88 14.34
N THR A 532 -5.48 -25.15 13.23
CA THR A 532 -4.95 -23.79 13.07
C THR A 532 -5.75 -22.77 13.87
N GLU A 533 -7.09 -22.86 13.91
CA GLU A 533 -7.95 -22.09 14.82
C GLU A 533 -7.63 -22.43 16.29
N MET A 534 -7.39 -23.71 16.61
CA MET A 534 -6.96 -24.14 17.95
C MET A 534 -5.56 -23.65 18.30
N ARG A 535 -4.60 -23.63 17.37
CA ARG A 535 -3.26 -23.05 17.56
C ARG A 535 -3.31 -21.55 17.74
N LEU A 536 -4.22 -20.86 17.06
CA LEU A 536 -4.48 -19.42 17.22
C LEU A 536 -5.04 -19.12 18.63
N LEU A 537 -6.03 -19.90 19.07
CA LEU A 537 -6.57 -19.82 20.42
C LEU A 537 -5.50 -20.17 21.47
N LEU A 538 -4.66 -21.19 21.22
CA LEU A 538 -3.56 -21.59 22.10
C LEU A 538 -2.41 -20.57 22.13
N SER A 539 -2.06 -19.93 21.01
CA SER A 539 -1.01 -18.91 20.97
C SER A 539 -1.45 -17.65 21.70
N VAL A 540 -2.69 -17.23 21.51
CA VAL A 540 -3.29 -16.12 22.26
C VAL A 540 -3.37 -16.46 23.75
N LEU A 541 -3.77 -17.68 24.12
CA LEU A 541 -3.73 -18.15 25.52
C LEU A 541 -2.30 -18.16 26.11
N CYS A 542 -1.28 -18.50 25.32
CA CYS A 542 0.12 -18.50 25.75
C CYS A 542 0.69 -17.07 25.90
N GLU A 543 0.34 -16.14 25.02
CA GLU A 543 0.76 -14.73 25.12
C GLU A 543 0.09 -14.03 26.31
N LEU A 544 -1.18 -14.32 26.58
CA LEU A 544 -1.90 -13.86 27.78
C LEU A 544 -1.27 -14.39 29.09
N HIS A 545 -0.71 -15.60 29.08
CA HIS A 545 0.00 -16.17 30.24
C HIS A 545 1.35 -15.47 30.50
N ASN A 546 2.04 -15.02 29.45
CA ASN A 546 3.28 -14.24 29.57
C ASN A 546 3.07 -12.79 30.06
N PHE A 547 1.84 -12.27 29.99
CA PHE A 547 1.44 -10.99 30.58
C PHE A 547 1.01 -11.09 32.06
N GLY A 548 1.22 -12.23 32.72
CA GLY A 548 1.09 -12.38 34.18
C GLY A 548 -0.31 -12.76 34.68
N TRP A 549 -1.19 -13.26 33.82
CA TRP A 549 -2.49 -13.77 34.23
C TRP A 549 -2.36 -15.19 34.80
N ASN A 550 -2.62 -15.33 36.11
CA ASN A 550 -2.47 -16.57 36.87
C ASN A 550 -3.63 -17.54 36.58
N GLU A 551 -3.39 -18.86 36.51
CA GLU A 551 -4.43 -19.90 36.29
C GLU A 551 -5.59 -19.88 37.30
N LYS A 552 -5.48 -19.11 38.39
CA LYS A 552 -6.56 -18.87 39.36
C LYS A 552 -7.57 -17.81 38.92
N ASP A 553 -7.31 -17.10 37.83
CA ASP A 553 -8.19 -16.06 37.31
C ASP A 553 -9.45 -16.68 36.68
N ILE A 554 -10.63 -16.27 37.16
CA ILE A 554 -11.94 -16.81 36.76
C ILE A 554 -12.17 -16.68 35.24
N THR A 555 -11.57 -15.67 34.63
CA THR A 555 -11.68 -15.38 33.20
C THR A 555 -10.95 -16.42 32.36
N VAL A 556 -9.74 -16.81 32.78
CA VAL A 556 -8.92 -17.87 32.14
C VAL A 556 -9.61 -19.23 32.26
N ARG A 557 -10.22 -19.51 33.43
CA ARG A 557 -10.98 -20.74 33.66
C ARG A 557 -12.22 -20.83 32.76
N ARG A 558 -13.00 -19.75 32.68
CA ARG A 558 -14.18 -19.67 31.80
C ARG A 558 -13.80 -19.81 30.32
N MET A 559 -12.69 -19.24 29.89
CA MET A 559 -12.20 -19.40 28.50
C MET A 559 -11.78 -20.84 28.22
N LYS A 560 -11.11 -21.51 29.16
CA LYS A 560 -10.75 -22.93 29.05
C LYS A 560 -11.99 -23.82 28.98
N ASP A 561 -13.01 -23.53 29.79
CA ASP A 561 -14.28 -24.26 29.79
C ASP A 561 -15.08 -24.02 28.50
N ILE A 562 -15.02 -22.82 27.90
CA ILE A 562 -15.64 -22.51 26.60
C ILE A 562 -14.93 -23.25 25.46
N VAL A 563 -13.60 -23.31 25.47
CA VAL A 563 -12.82 -24.09 24.50
C VAL A 563 -13.15 -25.58 24.64
N ILE A 564 -13.22 -26.12 25.86
CA ILE A 564 -13.60 -27.52 26.11
C ILE A 564 -15.05 -27.81 25.71
N ALA A 565 -15.98 -26.88 25.94
CA ALA A 565 -17.39 -27.01 25.57
C ALA A 565 -17.61 -26.94 24.05
N GLY A 566 -16.80 -26.15 23.32
CA GLY A 566 -16.85 -26.07 21.86
C GLY A 566 -16.30 -27.31 21.13
N ILE A 567 -15.49 -28.13 21.81
CA ILE A 567 -14.83 -29.31 21.22
C ILE A 567 -15.76 -30.54 21.13
N GLY A 568 -16.92 -30.55 21.79
CA GLY A 568 -17.85 -31.68 21.74
C GLY A 568 -17.20 -33.01 22.11
N SER A 569 -17.09 -33.30 23.42
CA SER A 569 -16.76 -34.61 24.00
C SER A 569 -15.95 -35.58 23.10
N THR A 570 -14.73 -35.19 22.71
CA THR A 570 -13.73 -36.12 22.17
C THR A 570 -12.57 -36.14 23.15
N PRO A 571 -12.14 -37.29 23.68
CA PRO A 571 -11.15 -37.32 24.75
C PRO A 571 -9.78 -36.87 24.23
N LEU A 572 -9.22 -35.83 24.85
CA LEU A 572 -7.80 -35.48 24.75
C LEU A 572 -6.97 -36.69 25.23
N LEU A 573 -6.46 -37.48 24.29
CA LEU A 573 -5.43 -38.46 24.58
C LEU A 573 -4.12 -37.72 24.86
N ALA A 574 -3.58 -38.00 26.04
CA ALA A 574 -2.39 -37.41 26.62
C ALA A 574 -1.17 -37.45 25.68
N ILE A 575 -0.65 -36.28 25.32
CA ILE A 575 0.78 -36.14 24.99
C ILE A 575 1.50 -35.97 26.33
N LYS A 576 1.86 -37.11 26.93
CA LYS A 576 2.82 -37.17 28.04
C LYS A 576 3.87 -38.20 27.65
N LYS A 577 5.12 -37.74 27.60
CA LYS A 577 6.39 -38.43 27.28
C LYS A 577 6.79 -38.45 25.80
N ASP A 578 7.81 -37.64 25.49
CA ASP A 578 9.12 -38.17 25.08
C ASP A 578 10.21 -37.13 25.39
N SER A 579 10.59 -37.07 26.67
CA SER A 579 11.80 -36.38 27.12
C SER A 579 12.31 -37.06 28.39
N GLU A 580 12.56 -38.37 28.34
CA GLU A 580 13.37 -39.08 29.34
C GLU A 580 13.56 -40.54 28.91
N GLY A 581 14.73 -40.85 28.33
CA GLY A 581 15.01 -42.19 27.85
C GLY A 581 16.34 -42.38 27.11
N ILE A 582 17.43 -41.72 27.53
CA ILE A 582 18.78 -42.16 27.17
C ILE A 582 19.56 -42.34 28.47
N SER A 583 19.65 -43.59 28.92
CA SER A 583 20.63 -44.04 29.91
C SER A 583 21.36 -45.23 29.33
N GLN A 584 22.64 -45.04 29.01
CA GLN A 584 23.75 -45.96 29.27
C GLN A 584 25.04 -45.23 28.87
N ARG A 585 25.77 -44.66 29.85
CA ARG A 585 26.94 -45.25 30.50
C ARG A 585 28.16 -45.38 29.58
N ALA A 586 29.04 -44.37 29.65
CA ALA A 586 30.47 -44.52 29.42
C ALA A 586 31.20 -43.69 30.50
N GLU A 587 31.53 -44.31 31.61
CA GLU A 587 32.62 -43.85 32.47
C GLU A 587 33.93 -44.30 31.80
N ILE A 588 34.91 -43.40 31.69
CA ILE A 588 36.35 -43.62 31.95
C ILE A 588 37.06 -42.25 31.96
N THR A 589 37.34 -41.82 33.19
CA THR A 589 38.53 -41.10 33.70
C THR A 589 39.08 -39.82 33.05
N THR A 590 39.14 -38.80 33.91
CA THR A 590 40.05 -37.65 33.95
C THR A 590 41.53 -37.96 33.66
N LYS A 591 42.22 -37.08 32.90
CA LYS A 591 43.51 -36.42 33.26
C LYS A 591 44.12 -35.62 32.09
N GLY A 592 44.51 -34.37 32.37
CA GLY A 592 45.77 -33.78 31.91
C GLY A 592 45.82 -33.04 30.57
N ALA A 593 46.01 -31.71 30.63
CA ALA A 593 46.76 -30.91 29.64
C ALA A 593 48.20 -31.48 29.46
N PRO A 594 49.05 -31.08 28.46
CA PRO A 594 49.06 -29.78 27.75
C PRO A 594 49.49 -29.77 26.25
N GLY A 595 49.38 -28.59 25.62
CA GLY A 595 50.48 -28.01 24.84
C GLY A 595 50.53 -28.19 23.31
N ARG A 596 50.55 -27.03 22.62
CA ARG A 596 51.27 -26.66 21.38
C ARG A 596 51.41 -27.71 20.27
N THR A 597 50.81 -27.44 19.10
CA THR A 597 51.40 -26.65 17.99
C THR A 597 50.33 -26.27 17.00
#